data_AF-A0A970TGE2-F1
#
_entry.id   AF-A0A970TGE2-F1
#
_cell.length_a   1.000
_cell.length_b   1.000
_cell.length_c   1.000
_cell.angle_alpha   90.00
_cell.angle_beta   90.00
_cell.angle_gamma   90.00
#
_symmetry.space_group_name_H-M   'P 1'
#
loop_
_entity.id
_entity.type
_entity.pdbx_description
1 polymer ?
#
loop_
_entity_poly.entity_id
_entity_poly.type
_entity_poly.pdbx_seq_one_letter_code
_entity_poly.pdbx_strand_id
1 'polypeptide(L)'
;MIKQVYLTIDDGPSKDFKDKVNFLNERNIPAIFFCVGEYIQKYKDDVVYAIKKGFLIGNHSYIHKHFSDLTIDEGKESIRLTDEIIDEIYNIAGVKRPVKVFRFPHFDMGGDNSGDDYESKWSKPESEWFLYPRNDRRLAFQSYLKELGYTQPQFKGVNLKYFSDKEMFDFLDVRCTFDQMEYFLGKDYAPYGMDKEEAILGRINEDVPYAGRTLNCFDTTDIILIHDHMNTTKLFYKIINRYIEKNFEYMKIC
;
A
#
# COMPACT_ATOMS: atom_id res chain seq x y z
N MET A 1 0.67 27.79 -3.38
CA MET A 1 -0.29 26.67 -3.30
C MET A 1 0.30 25.65 -2.35
N ILE A 2 -0.52 25.00 -1.52
CA ILE A 2 -0.07 23.92 -0.63
C ILE A 2 -0.30 22.60 -1.37
N LYS A 3 0.69 21.71 -1.35
CA LYS A 3 0.57 20.39 -1.98
C LYS A 3 -0.20 19.46 -1.07
N GLN A 4 -1.28 18.88 -1.59
CA GLN A 4 -2.10 17.89 -0.88
C GLN A 4 -1.56 16.47 -1.10
N VAL A 5 -1.52 15.67 -0.04
CA VAL A 5 -1.04 14.28 -0.07
C VAL A 5 -1.84 13.37 0.86
N TYR A 6 -2.00 12.12 0.47
CA TYR A 6 -2.41 11.01 1.33
C TYR A 6 -1.17 10.18 1.67
N LEU A 7 -0.86 10.04 2.96
CA LEU A 7 0.23 9.17 3.40
C LEU A 7 -0.29 7.74 3.57
N THR A 8 0.31 6.79 2.87
CA THR A 8 0.03 5.35 3.03
C THR A 8 1.31 4.61 3.40
N ILE A 9 1.18 3.66 4.31
CA ILE A 9 2.30 2.95 4.93
C ILE A 9 2.00 1.46 4.88
N ASP A 10 2.80 0.71 4.12
CA ASP A 10 2.59 -0.74 3.92
C ASP A 10 3.38 -1.58 4.92
N ASP A 11 3.11 -2.88 4.93
CA ASP A 11 3.86 -3.94 5.60
C ASP A 11 3.86 -3.95 7.14
N GLY A 12 3.10 -3.04 7.76
CA GLY A 12 2.96 -3.02 9.20
C GLY A 12 2.06 -4.15 9.74
N PRO A 13 1.93 -4.28 11.07
CA PRO A 13 2.77 -3.63 12.08
C PRO A 13 4.15 -4.31 12.24
N SER A 14 5.21 -3.52 12.26
CA SER A 14 6.54 -3.90 12.72
C SER A 14 6.63 -3.94 14.25
N LYS A 15 7.79 -4.34 14.78
CA LYS A 15 8.06 -4.31 16.23
C LYS A 15 8.01 -2.89 16.83
N ASP A 16 8.33 -1.87 16.06
CA ASP A 16 8.35 -0.46 16.48
C ASP A 16 7.13 0.34 15.97
N PHE A 17 6.09 -0.35 15.50
CA PHE A 17 4.89 0.26 14.92
C PHE A 17 4.27 1.34 15.82
N LYS A 18 4.16 1.09 17.13
CA LYS A 18 3.61 2.06 18.09
C LYS A 18 4.41 3.36 18.15
N ASP A 19 5.74 3.31 18.01
CA ASP A 19 6.60 4.48 18.02
C ASP A 19 6.39 5.32 16.75
N LYS A 20 6.25 4.65 15.59
CA LYS A 20 5.89 5.31 14.32
C LYS A 20 4.51 5.96 14.38
N VAL A 21 3.52 5.28 14.97
CA VAL A 21 2.17 5.83 15.21
C VAL A 21 2.22 7.06 16.12
N ASN A 22 2.96 7.01 17.23
CA ASN A 22 3.13 8.16 18.12
C ASN A 22 3.77 9.34 17.39
N PHE A 23 4.83 9.08 16.64
CA PHE A 23 5.55 10.10 15.89
C PHE A 23 4.65 10.86 14.91
N LEU A 24 3.82 10.15 14.15
CA LEU A 24 2.84 10.73 13.23
C LEU A 24 1.72 11.47 13.98
N ASN A 25 1.20 10.88 15.06
CA ASN A 25 0.11 11.45 15.85
C ASN A 25 0.49 12.78 16.50
N GLU A 26 1.68 12.87 17.10
CA GLU A 26 2.22 14.10 17.71
C GLU A 26 2.35 15.25 16.71
N ARG A 27 2.50 14.92 15.43
CA ARG A 27 2.65 15.88 14.32
C ARG A 27 1.34 16.12 13.59
N ASN A 28 0.24 15.52 14.05
CA ASN A 28 -1.08 15.57 13.40
C ASN A 28 -1.05 15.10 11.93
N ILE A 29 -0.20 14.12 11.61
CA ILE A 29 -0.11 13.55 10.27
C ILE A 29 -1.05 12.34 10.19
N PRO A 30 -2.20 12.43 9.49
CA PRO A 30 -3.00 11.25 9.21
C PRO A 30 -2.27 10.32 8.26
N ALA A 31 -2.48 9.02 8.45
CA ALA A 31 -1.97 7.98 7.56
C ALA A 31 -2.94 6.80 7.49
N ILE A 32 -2.76 6.02 6.43
CA ILE A 32 -3.40 4.72 6.24
C ILE A 32 -2.31 3.67 6.34
N PHE A 33 -2.45 2.74 7.27
CA PHE A 33 -1.55 1.61 7.39
C PHE A 33 -2.16 0.39 6.70
N PHE A 34 -1.54 -0.12 5.64
CA PHE A 34 -1.91 -1.40 5.06
C PHE A 34 -1.15 -2.49 5.81
N CYS A 35 -1.88 -3.21 6.66
CA CYS A 35 -1.27 -4.16 7.59
C CYS A 35 -1.43 -5.62 7.11
N VAL A 36 -0.38 -6.40 7.35
CA VAL A 36 -0.34 -7.85 7.08
C VAL A 36 -1.01 -8.59 8.24
N GLY A 37 -1.96 -9.48 7.92
CA GLY A 37 -2.81 -10.15 8.91
C GLY A 37 -2.04 -10.89 10.00
N GLU A 38 -1.00 -11.64 9.63
CA GLU A 38 -0.12 -12.35 10.57
C GLU A 38 0.55 -11.38 11.56
N TYR A 39 0.96 -10.20 11.10
CA TYR A 39 1.62 -9.20 11.93
C TYR A 39 0.63 -8.48 12.86
N ILE A 40 -0.61 -8.23 12.40
CA ILE A 40 -1.67 -7.69 13.26
C ILE A 40 -1.90 -8.62 14.45
N GLN A 41 -1.94 -9.94 14.24
CA GLN A 41 -2.12 -10.90 15.33
C GLN A 41 -0.97 -10.87 16.34
N LYS A 42 0.24 -10.57 15.90
CA LYS A 42 1.42 -10.46 16.77
C LYS A 42 1.46 -9.15 17.56
N TYR A 43 0.97 -8.06 16.98
CA TYR A 43 1.04 -6.71 17.55
C TYR A 43 -0.35 -6.08 17.76
N LYS A 44 -1.34 -6.90 18.17
CA LYS A 44 -2.76 -6.48 18.29
C LYS A 44 -2.94 -5.19 19.07
N ASP A 45 -2.30 -5.07 20.23
CA ASP A 45 -2.44 -3.91 21.11
C ASP A 45 -1.95 -2.60 20.46
N ASP A 46 -0.91 -2.68 19.63
CA ASP A 46 -0.37 -1.51 18.94
C ASP A 46 -1.27 -1.07 17.79
N VAL A 47 -1.92 -2.01 17.10
CA VAL A 47 -2.92 -1.71 16.05
C VAL A 47 -4.21 -1.14 16.67
N VAL A 48 -4.68 -1.70 17.79
CA VAL A 48 -5.80 -1.12 18.56
C VAL A 48 -5.46 0.32 18.99
N TYR A 49 -4.23 0.55 19.44
CA TYR A 49 -3.76 1.88 19.81
C TYR A 49 -3.79 2.85 18.61
N ALA A 50 -3.30 2.43 17.43
CA ALA A 50 -3.36 3.25 16.22
C ALA A 50 -4.79 3.63 15.81
N ILE A 51 -5.73 2.69 15.88
CA ILE A 51 -7.15 2.97 15.59
C ILE A 51 -7.73 3.99 16.58
N LYS A 52 -7.42 3.87 17.88
CA LYS A 52 -7.86 4.84 18.89
C LYS A 52 -7.26 6.24 18.69
N LYS A 53 -6.13 6.34 17.98
CA LYS A 53 -5.52 7.61 17.55
C LYS A 53 -6.08 8.13 16.22
N GLY A 54 -6.99 7.39 15.58
CA GLY A 54 -7.68 7.81 14.37
C GLY A 54 -6.92 7.47 13.08
N PHE A 55 -5.95 6.56 13.12
CA PHE A 55 -5.33 6.01 11.91
C PHE A 55 -6.25 4.96 11.28
N LEU A 56 -6.28 4.92 9.95
CA LEU A 56 -7.03 3.91 9.21
C LEU A 56 -6.16 2.67 9.00
N ILE A 57 -6.68 1.50 9.37
CA ILE A 57 -6.07 0.21 9.08
C ILE A 57 -6.70 -0.41 7.84
N GLY A 58 -5.88 -0.63 6.83
CA GLY A 58 -6.17 -1.31 5.57
C GLY A 58 -5.66 -2.75 5.55
N ASN A 59 -6.20 -3.54 4.63
CA ASN A 59 -5.86 -4.94 4.43
C ASN A 59 -4.67 -5.07 3.45
N HIS A 60 -3.62 -5.76 3.87
CA HIS A 60 -2.45 -6.06 3.04
C HIS A 60 -2.18 -7.55 2.88
N SER A 61 -3.26 -8.35 2.81
CA SER A 61 -3.25 -9.82 2.79
C SER A 61 -2.74 -10.44 4.09
N TYR A 62 -2.76 -11.77 4.18
CA TYR A 62 -2.47 -12.46 5.45
C TYR A 62 -0.97 -12.64 5.71
N ILE A 63 -0.18 -13.00 4.69
CA ILE A 63 1.27 -13.30 4.81
C ILE A 63 2.12 -12.61 3.73
N HIS A 64 1.59 -11.57 3.08
CA HIS A 64 2.32 -10.77 2.09
C HIS A 64 2.93 -11.59 0.94
N LYS A 65 2.22 -12.62 0.46
CA LYS A 65 2.62 -13.35 -0.75
C LYS A 65 2.21 -12.57 -2.01
N HIS A 66 2.96 -12.75 -3.09
CA HIS A 66 2.50 -12.38 -4.42
C HIS A 66 1.23 -13.16 -4.75
N PHE A 67 0.17 -12.48 -5.20
CA PHE A 67 -1.08 -13.14 -5.55
C PHE A 67 -0.99 -13.90 -6.89
N SER A 68 0.03 -13.62 -7.70
CA SER A 68 0.48 -14.44 -8.84
C SER A 68 0.81 -15.87 -8.46
N ASP A 69 1.33 -16.05 -7.25
CA ASP A 69 1.83 -17.34 -6.77
C ASP A 69 0.75 -18.12 -6.00
N LEU A 70 -0.44 -17.53 -5.87
CA LEU A 70 -1.59 -18.09 -5.18
C LEU A 70 -2.65 -18.54 -6.18
N THR A 71 -3.36 -19.61 -5.84
CA THR A 71 -4.67 -19.87 -6.44
C THR A 71 -5.66 -18.74 -6.10
N ILE A 72 -6.74 -18.61 -6.87
CA ILE A 72 -7.78 -17.61 -6.59
C ILE A 72 -8.36 -17.83 -5.19
N ASP A 73 -8.60 -19.07 -4.79
CA ASP A 73 -9.18 -19.39 -3.48
C ASP A 73 -8.21 -19.07 -2.33
N GLU A 74 -6.91 -19.36 -2.47
CA GLU A 74 -5.90 -18.95 -1.48
C GLU A 74 -5.80 -17.43 -1.35
N GLY A 75 -5.87 -16.70 -2.47
CA GLY A 75 -5.86 -15.24 -2.46
C GLY A 75 -7.12 -14.66 -1.80
N LYS A 76 -8.30 -15.22 -2.11
CA LYS A 76 -9.57 -14.83 -1.46
C LYS A 76 -9.55 -15.12 0.03
N GLU A 77 -9.03 -16.27 0.43
CA GLU A 77 -8.91 -16.65 1.84
C GLU A 77 -7.93 -15.72 2.57
N SER A 78 -6.79 -15.39 1.95
CA SER A 78 -5.82 -14.43 2.47
C SER A 78 -6.45 -13.05 2.71
N ILE A 79 -7.28 -12.56 1.77
CA ILE A 79 -8.03 -11.30 1.95
C ILE A 79 -9.03 -11.43 3.10
N ARG A 80 -9.85 -12.49 3.11
CA ARG A 80 -10.93 -12.71 4.10
C ARG A 80 -10.39 -12.78 5.52
N LEU A 81 -9.35 -13.58 5.74
CA LEU A 81 -8.74 -13.77 7.05
C LEU A 81 -8.21 -12.44 7.61
N THR A 82 -7.49 -11.67 6.80
CA THR A 82 -7.02 -10.35 7.23
C THR A 82 -8.17 -9.38 7.48
N ASP A 83 -9.26 -9.46 6.72
CA ASP A 83 -10.43 -8.62 6.92
C ASP A 83 -11.12 -8.89 8.26
N GLU A 84 -11.28 -10.17 8.62
CA GLU A 84 -11.84 -10.60 9.90
C GLU A 84 -10.98 -10.16 11.08
N ILE A 85 -9.64 -10.28 10.96
CA ILE A 85 -8.70 -9.80 11.97
C ILE A 85 -8.82 -8.28 12.14
N ILE A 86 -8.92 -7.53 11.04
CA ILE A 86 -9.08 -6.07 11.13
C ILE A 86 -10.42 -5.72 11.80
N ASP A 87 -11.52 -6.39 11.44
CA ASP A 87 -12.82 -6.16 12.07
C ASP A 87 -12.81 -6.50 13.57
N GLU A 88 -12.14 -7.58 13.98
CA GLU A 88 -11.90 -7.92 15.39
C GLU A 88 -11.19 -6.78 16.13
N ILE A 89 -10.13 -6.23 15.54
CA ILE A 89 -9.32 -5.16 16.15
C ILE A 89 -10.10 -3.84 16.26
N TYR A 90 -10.90 -3.47 15.26
CA TYR A 90 -11.79 -2.31 15.36
C TYR A 90 -12.83 -2.49 16.46
N ASN A 91 -13.40 -3.69 16.60
CA ASN A 91 -14.32 -4.03 17.69
C ASN A 91 -13.64 -3.89 19.07
N ILE A 92 -12.43 -4.42 19.25
CA ILE A 92 -11.64 -4.26 20.48
C ILE A 92 -11.34 -2.78 20.76
N ALA A 93 -11.09 -1.99 19.71
CA ALA A 93 -10.86 -0.57 19.84
C ALA A 93 -12.12 0.22 20.25
N GLY A 94 -13.31 -0.36 20.11
CA GLY A 94 -14.59 0.32 20.30
C GLY A 94 -14.88 1.36 19.21
N VAL A 95 -14.30 1.18 18.01
CA VAL A 95 -14.42 2.10 16.88
C VAL A 95 -15.03 1.36 15.71
N LYS A 96 -16.09 1.90 15.10
CA LYS A 96 -16.64 1.34 13.86
C LYS A 96 -15.61 1.53 12.74
N ARG A 97 -15.24 0.43 12.05
CA ARG A 97 -14.41 0.49 10.84
C ARG A 97 -15.07 1.40 9.80
N PRO A 98 -14.46 2.53 9.42
CA PRO A 98 -15.14 3.55 8.61
C PRO A 98 -15.26 3.12 7.14
N VAL A 99 -14.19 2.52 6.60
CA VAL A 99 -14.10 2.05 5.21
C VAL A 99 -13.16 0.85 5.13
N LYS A 100 -13.40 -0.04 4.18
CA LYS A 100 -12.48 -1.12 3.83
C LYS A 100 -11.59 -0.68 2.67
N VAL A 101 -10.28 -0.71 2.88
CA VAL A 101 -9.27 -0.45 1.84
C VAL A 101 -8.32 -1.62 1.77
N PHE A 102 -7.95 -2.01 0.57
CA PHE A 102 -7.06 -3.15 0.31
C PHE A 102 -5.97 -2.72 -0.66
N ARG A 103 -4.74 -3.20 -0.44
CA ARG A 103 -3.63 -3.05 -1.38
C ARG A 103 -3.00 -4.42 -1.57
N PHE A 104 -2.81 -4.82 -2.83
CA PHE A 104 -2.07 -6.04 -3.12
C PHE A 104 -0.60 -5.91 -2.67
N PRO A 105 -0.04 -6.93 -1.99
CA PRO A 105 1.39 -7.08 -1.85
C PRO A 105 2.10 -6.89 -3.19
N HIS A 106 3.25 -6.21 -3.17
CA HIS A 106 4.10 -6.00 -4.34
C HIS A 106 3.42 -5.33 -5.54
N PHE A 107 2.26 -4.70 -5.34
CA PHE A 107 1.44 -4.17 -6.43
C PHE A 107 1.10 -5.20 -7.52
N ASP A 108 1.04 -6.48 -7.14
CA ASP A 108 0.90 -7.63 -8.04
C ASP A 108 -0.45 -7.66 -8.80
N MET A 109 -1.51 -7.07 -8.23
CA MET A 109 -2.85 -6.97 -8.84
C MET A 109 -3.50 -8.32 -9.17
N GLY A 110 -3.08 -9.41 -8.51
CA GLY A 110 -3.62 -10.76 -8.74
C GLY A 110 -2.79 -11.65 -9.67
N GLY A 111 -1.64 -11.17 -10.16
CA GLY A 111 -0.70 -11.93 -10.99
C GLY A 111 -0.93 -11.87 -12.50
N ASP A 112 0.19 -11.97 -13.24
CA ASP A 112 0.52 -11.35 -14.53
C ASP A 112 0.25 -12.18 -15.82
N ASN A 113 0.35 -11.50 -16.97
CA ASN A 113 0.48 -11.98 -18.35
C ASN A 113 1.10 -13.37 -18.43
N SER A 114 0.29 -14.42 -18.58
CA SER A 114 0.77 -15.76 -18.93
C SER A 114 1.42 -15.85 -20.33
N GLY A 115 1.95 -14.75 -20.86
CA GLY A 115 2.85 -14.68 -22.02
C GLY A 115 4.34 -14.47 -21.66
N ASP A 116 4.69 -13.85 -20.53
CA ASP A 116 6.06 -13.34 -20.30
C ASP A 116 6.81 -13.94 -19.08
N ASP A 117 6.14 -14.65 -18.17
CA ASP A 117 6.81 -15.36 -17.08
C ASP A 117 7.34 -16.73 -17.57
N TYR A 118 8.55 -16.70 -18.12
CA TYR A 118 9.19 -17.83 -18.80
C TYR A 118 9.45 -19.02 -17.85
N GLU A 119 9.58 -18.82 -16.54
CA GLU A 119 9.97 -19.89 -15.60
C GLU A 119 8.78 -20.64 -14.98
N SER A 120 7.64 -19.98 -14.74
CA SER A 120 6.46 -20.65 -14.17
C SER A 120 5.69 -21.50 -15.19
N LYS A 121 5.82 -21.19 -16.48
CA LYS A 121 5.27 -21.99 -17.59
C LYS A 121 5.77 -23.43 -17.53
N TRP A 122 7.08 -23.65 -17.43
CA TRP A 122 7.67 -25.00 -17.49
C TRP A 122 7.49 -25.81 -16.20
N SER A 123 7.03 -25.17 -15.12
CA SER A 123 6.75 -25.80 -13.82
C SER A 123 5.33 -26.35 -13.72
N LYS A 124 4.45 -26.05 -14.69
CA LYS A 124 3.03 -26.47 -14.70
C LYS A 124 2.75 -27.45 -15.83
N PRO A 125 1.76 -28.37 -15.68
CA PRO A 125 1.28 -29.18 -16.78
C PRO A 125 0.85 -28.30 -17.97
N GLU A 126 1.13 -28.75 -19.19
CA GLU A 126 0.80 -28.01 -20.42
C GLU A 126 -0.69 -27.65 -20.54
N SER A 127 -1.58 -28.47 -19.96
CA SER A 127 -3.02 -28.20 -19.88
C SER A 127 -3.40 -26.99 -19.03
N GLU A 128 -2.48 -26.50 -18.21
CA GLU A 128 -2.69 -25.34 -17.34
C GLU A 128 -2.03 -24.07 -17.88
N TRP A 129 -1.30 -24.19 -18.99
CA TRP A 129 -0.76 -23.04 -19.68
C TRP A 129 -1.96 -22.26 -20.23
N PHE A 130 -2.06 -20.98 -19.84
CA PHE A 130 -3.11 -20.06 -20.30
C PHE A 130 -4.51 -20.24 -19.68
N LEU A 131 -4.65 -20.90 -18.51
CA LEU A 131 -5.96 -21.03 -17.85
C LEU A 131 -6.63 -19.71 -17.42
N TYR A 132 -5.86 -18.64 -17.15
CA TYR A 132 -6.42 -17.33 -16.78
C TYR A 132 -5.57 -16.17 -17.29
N PRO A 133 -6.01 -15.39 -18.31
CA PRO A 133 -5.38 -14.11 -18.63
C PRO A 133 -5.48 -13.15 -17.43
N ARG A 134 -4.48 -12.28 -17.25
CA ARG A 134 -4.32 -11.34 -16.12
C ARG A 134 -5.60 -10.61 -15.71
N ASN A 135 -6.41 -10.21 -16.69
CA ASN A 135 -7.66 -9.50 -16.44
C ASN A 135 -8.68 -10.35 -15.68
N ASP A 136 -8.81 -11.65 -15.97
CA ASP A 136 -9.82 -12.49 -15.33
C ASP A 136 -9.49 -12.73 -13.86
N ARG A 137 -8.21 -12.94 -13.54
CA ARG A 137 -7.74 -13.09 -12.16
C ARG A 137 -7.95 -11.82 -11.36
N ARG A 138 -7.52 -10.67 -11.91
CA ARG A 138 -7.74 -9.37 -11.28
C ARG A 138 -9.24 -9.17 -11.06
N LEU A 139 -10.08 -9.35 -12.08
CA LEU A 139 -11.53 -9.22 -11.97
C LEU A 139 -12.15 -10.16 -10.94
N ALA A 140 -11.64 -11.39 -10.78
CA ALA A 140 -12.11 -12.32 -9.75
C ALA A 140 -11.85 -11.79 -8.33
N PHE A 141 -10.65 -11.25 -8.07
CA PHE A 141 -10.36 -10.61 -6.78
C PHE A 141 -11.16 -9.33 -6.57
N GLN A 142 -11.38 -8.54 -7.62
CA GLN A 142 -12.15 -7.29 -7.55
C GLN A 142 -13.63 -7.56 -7.27
N SER A 143 -14.19 -8.60 -7.90
CA SER A 143 -15.55 -9.08 -7.61
C SER A 143 -15.66 -9.54 -6.16
N TYR A 144 -14.66 -10.26 -5.66
CA TYR A 144 -14.63 -10.72 -4.28
C TYR A 144 -14.48 -9.57 -3.27
N LEU A 145 -13.61 -8.59 -3.52
CA LEU A 145 -13.52 -7.37 -2.71
C LEU A 145 -14.89 -6.67 -2.65
N LYS A 146 -15.60 -6.57 -3.77
CA LYS A 146 -16.95 -6.02 -3.81
C LYS A 146 -17.95 -6.82 -2.96
N GLU A 147 -17.91 -8.15 -3.03
CA GLU A 147 -18.74 -9.04 -2.19
C GLU A 147 -18.48 -8.83 -0.69
N LEU A 148 -17.23 -8.58 -0.30
CA LEU A 148 -16.83 -8.26 1.08
C LEU A 148 -17.18 -6.82 1.51
N GLY A 149 -17.79 -6.03 0.62
CA GLY A 149 -18.23 -4.66 0.88
C GLY A 149 -17.14 -3.60 0.69
N TYR A 150 -16.05 -3.92 -0.02
CA TYR A 150 -15.09 -2.89 -0.42
C TYR A 150 -15.71 -1.97 -1.46
N THR A 151 -15.42 -0.69 -1.34
CA THR A 151 -15.82 0.37 -2.28
C THR A 151 -14.58 1.13 -2.70
N GLN A 152 -14.61 1.72 -3.89
CA GLN A 152 -13.49 2.52 -4.39
C GLN A 152 -13.22 3.67 -3.39
N PRO A 153 -12.03 3.73 -2.78
CA PRO A 153 -11.73 4.76 -1.79
C PRO A 153 -11.62 6.14 -2.44
N GLN A 154 -12.23 7.14 -1.82
CA GLN A 154 -12.28 8.50 -2.35
C GLN A 154 -10.98 9.27 -2.08
N PHE A 155 -9.97 9.08 -2.92
CA PHE A 155 -8.77 9.92 -2.97
C PHE A 155 -9.05 11.21 -3.77
N LYS A 156 -9.62 12.21 -3.10
CA LYS A 156 -10.00 13.49 -3.72
C LYS A 156 -8.77 14.22 -4.27
N GLY A 157 -8.93 14.86 -5.42
CA GLY A 157 -7.90 15.70 -6.03
C GLY A 157 -6.82 14.94 -6.80
N VAL A 158 -6.81 13.60 -6.81
CA VAL A 158 -5.90 12.83 -7.67
C VAL A 158 -6.48 12.81 -9.09
N ASN A 159 -5.85 13.51 -10.03
CA ASN A 159 -6.45 13.81 -11.33
C ASN A 159 -5.46 13.71 -12.53
N LEU A 160 -4.24 13.21 -12.30
CA LEU A 160 -3.27 13.05 -13.38
C LEU A 160 -3.73 12.01 -14.39
N LYS A 161 -3.69 12.41 -15.66
CA LYS A 161 -4.04 11.56 -16.80
C LYS A 161 -3.26 10.24 -16.83
N TYR A 162 -1.99 10.25 -16.41
CA TYR A 162 -1.17 9.03 -16.33
C TYR A 162 -1.82 7.92 -15.47
N PHE A 163 -2.51 8.27 -14.38
CA PHE A 163 -3.17 7.28 -13.52
C PHE A 163 -4.51 6.81 -14.09
N SER A 164 -5.23 7.70 -14.78
CA SER A 164 -6.42 7.33 -15.56
C SER A 164 -6.08 6.38 -16.70
N ASP A 165 -4.98 6.63 -17.43
CA ASP A 165 -4.49 5.77 -18.52
C ASP A 165 -3.99 4.39 -18.02
N LYS A 166 -3.85 4.21 -16.69
CA LYS A 166 -3.45 2.97 -16.02
C LYS A 166 -4.60 2.31 -15.25
N GLU A 167 -5.84 2.76 -15.46
CA GLU A 167 -7.05 2.20 -14.86
C GLU A 167 -6.97 2.17 -13.32
N MET A 168 -6.20 3.07 -12.71
CA MET A 168 -5.92 3.06 -11.26
C MET A 168 -7.19 3.17 -10.41
N PHE A 169 -8.21 3.87 -10.92
CA PHE A 169 -9.46 4.12 -10.21
C PHE A 169 -10.62 3.26 -10.69
N ASP A 170 -10.40 2.38 -11.67
CA ASP A 170 -11.42 1.45 -12.16
C ASP A 170 -11.55 0.21 -11.25
N PHE A 171 -10.59 0.05 -10.35
CA PHE A 171 -10.49 -1.08 -9.42
C PHE A 171 -10.59 -0.61 -7.96
N LEU A 172 -10.99 -1.55 -7.08
CA LEU A 172 -11.15 -1.36 -5.64
C LEU A 172 -9.83 -1.43 -4.87
N ASP A 173 -8.78 -2.00 -5.48
CA ASP A 173 -7.45 -2.04 -4.87
C ASP A 173 -6.75 -0.67 -4.91
N VAL A 174 -6.10 -0.31 -3.81
CA VAL A 174 -5.43 0.97 -3.65
C VAL A 174 -4.02 0.89 -4.22
N ARG A 175 -3.74 1.76 -5.20
CA ARG A 175 -2.40 2.00 -5.74
C ARG A 175 -1.73 3.19 -5.03
N CYS A 176 -0.53 3.57 -5.47
CA CYS A 176 0.12 4.82 -5.10
C CYS A 176 0.40 5.66 -6.34
N THR A 177 0.48 6.97 -6.16
CA THR A 177 0.93 7.89 -7.20
C THR A 177 2.39 8.29 -7.04
N PHE A 178 2.97 8.07 -5.85
CA PHE A 178 4.37 8.31 -5.56
C PHE A 178 4.92 7.19 -4.67
N ASP A 179 5.89 6.44 -5.17
CA ASP A 179 6.66 5.45 -4.39
C ASP A 179 8.00 6.05 -3.96
N GLN A 180 8.22 6.09 -2.65
CA GLN A 180 9.43 6.61 -2.03
C GLN A 180 10.63 5.65 -2.12
N MET A 181 10.39 4.37 -2.41
CA MET A 181 11.41 3.37 -2.73
C MET A 181 12.42 3.07 -1.61
N GLU A 182 12.11 3.38 -0.36
CA GLU A 182 13.04 3.19 0.76
C GLU A 182 13.36 1.72 1.07
N TYR A 183 12.51 0.79 0.61
CA TYR A 183 12.76 -0.65 0.65
C TYR A 183 13.94 -1.09 -0.23
N PHE A 184 14.53 -0.20 -1.04
CA PHE A 184 15.76 -0.45 -1.80
C PHE A 184 17.05 -0.20 -1.03
N LEU A 185 17.00 0.42 0.15
CA LEU A 185 18.20 0.79 0.92
C LEU A 185 19.13 -0.42 1.12
N GLY A 186 20.39 -0.28 0.67
CA GLY A 186 21.45 -1.28 0.81
C GLY A 186 21.33 -2.50 -0.11
N LYS A 187 20.48 -2.47 -1.14
CA LYS A 187 20.33 -3.59 -2.10
C LYS A 187 21.14 -3.34 -3.37
N ASP A 188 22.05 -4.24 -3.71
CA ASP A 188 22.94 -4.11 -4.89
C ASP A 188 22.18 -4.04 -6.22
N TYR A 189 20.95 -4.56 -6.27
CA TYR A 189 20.08 -4.51 -7.45
C TYR A 189 19.16 -3.28 -7.50
N ALA A 190 19.32 -2.34 -6.56
CA ALA A 190 18.46 -1.17 -6.52
C ALA A 190 18.59 -0.33 -7.80
N PRO A 191 17.46 0.00 -8.46
CA PRO A 191 17.51 0.82 -9.65
C PRO A 191 17.86 2.27 -9.28
N TYR A 192 18.46 3.01 -10.21
CA TYR A 192 18.69 4.46 -10.11
C TYR A 192 19.49 4.92 -8.87
N GLY A 193 20.31 4.04 -8.29
CA GLY A 193 21.10 4.35 -7.09
C GLY A 193 20.28 4.38 -5.80
N MET A 194 19.07 3.81 -5.79
CA MET A 194 18.19 3.72 -4.61
C MET A 194 18.72 2.78 -3.52
N ASP A 195 19.91 2.21 -3.69
CA ASP A 195 20.65 1.54 -2.63
C ASP A 195 21.14 2.53 -1.55
N LYS A 196 21.18 3.83 -1.87
CA LYS A 196 21.74 4.89 -1.01
C LYS A 196 20.65 5.75 -0.39
N GLU A 197 20.88 6.12 0.87
CA GLU A 197 19.98 6.98 1.64
C GLU A 197 19.76 8.34 0.95
N GLU A 198 20.83 8.94 0.43
CA GLU A 198 20.77 10.26 -0.21
C GLU A 198 19.90 10.24 -1.47
N ALA A 199 19.96 9.16 -2.26
CA ALA A 199 19.14 8.99 -3.46
C ALA A 199 17.67 8.81 -3.10
N ILE A 200 17.36 7.97 -2.10
CA ILE A 200 15.99 7.77 -1.60
C ILE A 200 15.43 9.11 -1.11
N LEU A 201 16.12 9.80 -0.19
CA LEU A 201 15.68 11.11 0.32
C LEU A 201 15.59 12.17 -0.79
N GLY A 202 16.42 12.04 -1.83
CA GLY A 202 16.42 12.89 -3.01
C GLY A 202 15.15 12.80 -3.85
N ARG A 203 14.50 11.62 -3.91
CA ARG A 203 13.27 11.38 -4.71
C ARG A 203 12.17 12.39 -4.46
N ILE A 204 12.06 12.90 -3.23
CA ILE A 204 11.06 13.92 -2.82
C ILE A 204 11.13 15.18 -3.68
N ASN A 205 12.29 15.48 -4.25
CA ASN A 205 12.53 16.67 -5.07
C ASN A 205 12.40 16.41 -6.57
N GLU A 206 12.10 15.18 -6.99
CA GLU A 206 11.87 14.88 -8.39
C GLU A 206 10.59 15.56 -8.89
N ASP A 207 10.64 16.08 -10.12
CA ASP A 207 9.51 16.70 -10.80
C ASP A 207 9.36 16.06 -12.18
N VAL A 208 8.96 14.78 -12.18
CA VAL A 208 8.79 13.96 -13.38
C VAL A 208 7.35 13.45 -13.43
N PRO A 209 6.39 14.34 -13.70
CA PRO A 209 4.97 14.05 -13.48
C PRO A 209 4.45 12.87 -14.31
N TYR A 210 4.94 12.74 -15.53
CA TYR A 210 4.57 11.67 -16.46
C TYR A 210 5.12 10.29 -16.08
N ALA A 211 5.90 10.19 -15.00
CA ALA A 211 6.42 8.93 -14.45
C ALA A 211 5.90 8.64 -13.03
N GLY A 212 4.82 9.32 -12.59
CA GLY A 212 4.28 9.17 -11.23
C GLY A 212 5.23 9.75 -10.16
N ARG A 213 5.86 10.88 -10.46
CA ARG A 213 6.80 11.56 -9.55
C ARG A 213 6.38 13.02 -9.38
N THR A 214 5.20 13.18 -8.76
CA THR A 214 4.39 14.41 -8.81
C THR A 214 4.31 15.20 -7.52
N LEU A 215 5.16 14.90 -6.54
CA LEU A 215 5.15 15.61 -5.26
C LEU A 215 5.41 17.13 -5.38
N ASN A 216 5.98 17.58 -6.51
CA ASN A 216 6.23 18.99 -6.81
C ASN A 216 5.22 19.61 -7.81
N CYS A 217 4.21 18.83 -8.23
CA CYS A 217 3.14 19.24 -9.13
C CYS A 217 1.88 19.58 -8.30
N PHE A 218 1.40 20.82 -8.34
CA PHE A 218 0.37 21.33 -7.40
C PHE A 218 -1.08 21.24 -7.91
N ASP A 219 -1.29 20.80 -9.15
CA ASP A 219 -2.61 20.64 -9.78
C ASP A 219 -3.30 19.30 -9.44
N THR A 220 -2.56 18.38 -8.82
CA THR A 220 -3.01 17.05 -8.37
C THR A 220 -2.66 16.79 -6.91
N THR A 221 -3.44 15.94 -6.26
CA THR A 221 -3.08 15.29 -4.99
C THR A 221 -2.27 14.03 -5.26
N ASP A 222 -1.43 13.62 -4.30
CA ASP A 222 -0.67 12.36 -4.38
C ASP A 222 -1.05 11.36 -3.28
N ILE A 223 -0.95 10.08 -3.58
CA ILE A 223 -0.98 8.96 -2.65
C ILE A 223 0.46 8.47 -2.50
N ILE A 224 1.09 8.83 -1.40
CA ILE A 224 2.47 8.45 -1.07
C ILE A 224 2.49 7.03 -0.52
N LEU A 225 3.40 6.21 -1.03
CA LEU A 225 3.77 4.93 -0.44
C LEU A 225 5.12 5.04 0.28
N ILE A 226 5.13 4.60 1.52
CA ILE A 226 6.30 4.17 2.29
C ILE A 226 5.96 2.86 3.01
N HIS A 227 6.91 2.28 3.76
CA HIS A 227 6.77 0.99 4.40
C HIS A 227 7.17 1.05 5.88
N ASP A 228 6.46 0.26 6.67
CA ASP A 228 6.76 -0.01 8.06
C ASP A 228 7.72 -1.20 8.22
N HIS A 229 8.98 -1.03 7.78
CA HIS A 229 10.00 -2.08 7.96
C HIS A 229 10.95 -1.80 9.12
N MET A 230 11.46 -2.90 9.70
CA MET A 230 12.47 -2.85 10.77
C MET A 230 13.84 -2.39 10.24
N ASN A 231 14.24 -2.83 9.05
CA ASN A 231 15.54 -2.48 8.46
C ASN A 231 15.61 -1.01 7.98
N THR A 232 14.48 -0.37 7.69
CA THR A 232 14.41 1.03 7.23
C THR A 232 13.87 1.99 8.30
N THR A 233 13.74 1.55 9.56
CA THR A 233 13.15 2.36 10.65
C THR A 233 13.77 3.75 10.81
N LYS A 234 15.11 3.87 10.78
CA LYS A 234 15.78 5.19 10.87
C LYS A 234 15.43 6.08 9.67
N LEU A 235 15.30 5.46 8.50
CA LEU A 235 14.99 6.16 7.25
C LEU A 235 13.52 6.60 7.20
N PHE A 236 12.59 5.82 7.76
CA PHE A 236 11.19 6.21 7.94
C PHE A 236 11.07 7.61 8.58
N TYR A 237 11.71 7.83 9.73
CA TYR A 237 11.65 9.12 10.43
C TYR A 237 12.29 10.25 9.63
N LYS A 238 13.39 9.99 8.92
CA LYS A 238 14.03 10.97 8.03
C LYS A 238 13.11 11.35 6.88
N ILE A 239 12.45 10.39 6.24
CA ILE A 239 11.50 10.62 5.14
C ILE A 239 10.33 11.48 5.63
N ILE A 240 9.69 11.13 6.75
CA ILE A 240 8.57 11.91 7.28
C ILE A 240 9.01 13.35 7.62
N ASN A 241 10.19 13.53 8.23
CA ASN A 241 10.71 14.88 8.48
C ASN A 241 10.91 15.68 7.18
N ARG A 242 11.39 15.05 6.11
CA ARG A 242 11.48 15.70 4.79
C ARG A 242 10.11 16.08 4.23
N TYR A 243 9.09 15.25 4.39
CA TYR A 243 7.73 15.62 3.99
C TYR A 243 7.17 16.79 4.81
N ILE A 244 7.52 16.89 6.10
CA ILE A 244 7.16 18.03 6.94
C ILE A 244 7.85 19.30 6.44
N GLU A 245 9.13 19.25 6.08
CA GLU A 245 9.86 20.39 5.49
C GLU A 245 9.22 20.88 4.19
N LYS A 246 8.56 20.00 3.42
CA LYS A 246 7.81 20.36 2.20
C LYS A 246 6.47 21.04 2.48
N ASN A 247 6.04 21.13 3.74
CA ASN A 247 4.80 21.78 4.16
C ASN A 247 3.56 21.25 3.41
N PHE A 248 3.45 19.91 3.30
CA PHE A 248 2.28 19.27 2.70
C PHE A 248 1.02 19.40 3.55
N GLU A 249 -0.13 19.48 2.90
CA GLU A 249 -1.44 19.28 3.52
C GLU A 249 -1.79 17.79 3.45
N TYR A 250 -1.89 17.16 4.62
CA TYR A 250 -2.17 15.72 4.72
C TYR A 250 -3.67 15.45 4.77
N MET A 251 -4.15 14.70 3.77
CA MET A 251 -5.55 14.39 3.55
C MET A 251 -5.97 13.09 4.26
N LYS A 252 -7.27 12.99 4.60
CA LYS A 252 -7.90 11.76 5.10
C LYS A 252 -8.90 11.24 4.07
N ILE A 253 -9.02 9.92 3.95
CA ILE A 253 -10.14 9.32 3.19
C ILE A 253 -11.40 9.45 4.06
N CYS A 254 -12.49 9.87 3.44
CA CYS A 254 -13.81 9.99 4.06
C CYS A 254 -14.64 8.72 3.82
#